data_AF-A0A935DAN5-F1
#
_entry.id   AF-A0A935DAN5-F1
#
_cell.length_a   1.000
_cell.length_b   1.000
_cell.length_c   1.000
_cell.angle_alpha   90.00
_cell.angle_beta   90.00
_cell.angle_gamma   90.00
#
_symmetry.space_group_name_H-M   'P 1'
#
loop_
_entity.id
_entity.type
_entity.pdbx_description
1 polymer ?
#
loop_
_entity_poly.entity_id
_entity_poly.type
_entity_poly.pdbx_seq_one_letter_code
_entity_poly.pdbx_strand_id
1 'polypeptide(L)'
;MKPASTTARRGDWLVPSLLLLLALVPSVAGGARVADLARGGPITEANARFMAMPLPVLLHLLAAVPFGMVGAFQFSAGLRRRAPRWHRAAGWLLLPLALLVAVTGLWMTLTYPWPAGDGVALYAMRLLVGVAMLGSLVLSLDAIWRRRYAEHGEWMTRAYAIGMGAGTQVFTHLPWFLLVGQPTEGPRAVMMGLGWVINIVVAEWVIRRGAMRVAGRAGCRLCGRSSASLRYDLP
;
A
#
# COMPACT_ATOMS: atom_id res chain seq x y z
N MET A 1 -36.03 -0.63 12.23
CA MET A 1 -34.69 -0.64 11.57
C MET A 1 -34.77 0.16 10.27
N LYS A 2 -34.10 1.32 10.15
CA LYS A 2 -34.01 2.02 8.86
C LYS A 2 -32.96 1.31 7.99
N PRO A 3 -33.27 0.88 6.75
CA PRO A 3 -32.27 0.30 5.88
C PRO A 3 -31.20 1.35 5.58
N ALA A 4 -29.93 1.03 5.87
CA ALA A 4 -28.82 1.88 5.49
C ALA A 4 -28.85 2.11 3.97
N SER A 5 -28.75 3.37 3.54
CA SER A 5 -28.82 3.73 2.13
C SER A 5 -27.81 2.94 1.28
N THR A 6 -28.28 2.42 0.16
CA THR A 6 -27.48 1.64 -0.81
C THR A 6 -26.24 2.38 -1.30
N THR A 7 -26.28 3.72 -1.34
CA THR A 7 -25.15 4.61 -1.62
C THR A 7 -24.02 4.53 -0.57
N ALA A 8 -24.35 4.41 0.71
CA ALA A 8 -23.36 4.25 1.78
C ALA A 8 -22.66 2.88 1.73
N ARG A 9 -23.32 1.83 1.21
CA ARG A 9 -22.70 0.51 0.99
C ARG A 9 -21.75 0.50 -0.20
N ARG A 10 -22.08 1.17 -1.32
CA ARG A 10 -21.21 1.20 -2.52
C ARG A 10 -19.87 1.91 -2.27
N GLY A 11 -19.87 3.00 -1.51
CA GLY A 11 -18.64 3.73 -1.18
C GLY A 11 -17.68 2.97 -0.25
N ASP A 12 -18.19 2.03 0.55
CA ASP A 12 -17.41 1.29 1.55
C ASP A 12 -16.58 0.14 0.94
N TRP A 13 -17.03 -0.39 -0.20
CA TRP A 13 -16.35 -1.48 -0.92
C TRP A 13 -15.51 -1.01 -2.10
N LEU A 14 -15.77 0.20 -2.64
CA LEU A 14 -15.03 0.73 -3.78
C LEU A 14 -13.52 0.76 -3.53
N VAL A 15 -13.08 1.29 -2.38
CA VAL A 15 -11.65 1.40 -2.06
C VAL A 15 -10.99 0.01 -1.98
N PRO A 16 -11.49 -0.94 -1.16
CA PRO A 16 -10.96 -2.31 -1.17
C PRO A 16 -10.95 -2.95 -2.57
N SER A 17 -12.01 -2.79 -3.36
CA SER A 17 -12.08 -3.37 -4.72
C SER A 17 -11.00 -2.81 -5.65
N LEU A 18 -10.76 -1.50 -5.62
CA LEU A 18 -9.71 -0.88 -6.42
C LEU A 18 -8.31 -1.33 -5.97
N LEU A 19 -8.09 -1.48 -4.66
CA LEU A 19 -6.82 -1.97 -4.12
C LEU A 19 -6.58 -3.45 -4.46
N LEU A 20 -7.63 -4.29 -4.43
CA LEU A 20 -7.56 -5.67 -4.88
C LEU A 20 -7.22 -5.76 -6.37
N LEU A 21 -7.86 -4.93 -7.20
CA LEU A 21 -7.53 -4.85 -8.63
C LEU A 21 -6.06 -4.47 -8.83
N LEU A 22 -5.57 -3.50 -8.07
CA LEU A 22 -4.17 -3.06 -8.11
C LEU A 22 -3.21 -4.17 -7.69
N ALA A 23 -3.59 -4.99 -6.71
CA ALA A 23 -2.77 -6.09 -6.21
C ALA A 23 -2.83 -7.34 -7.08
N LEU A 24 -3.82 -7.47 -7.96
CA LEU A 24 -4.13 -8.71 -8.68
C LEU A 24 -2.98 -9.14 -9.59
N VAL A 25 -2.55 -8.27 -10.51
CA VAL A 25 -1.52 -8.60 -11.50
C VAL A 25 -0.18 -8.95 -10.82
N PRO A 26 0.35 -8.16 -9.87
CA PRO A 26 1.55 -8.54 -9.14
C PRO A 26 1.41 -9.85 -8.36
N SER A 27 0.22 -10.14 -7.81
CA SER A 27 -0.01 -11.37 -7.04
C SER A 27 -0.03 -12.61 -7.94
N VAL A 28 -0.65 -12.53 -9.11
CA VAL A 28 -0.63 -13.62 -10.10
C VAL A 28 0.79 -13.84 -10.62
N ALA A 29 1.50 -12.77 -10.98
CA ALA A 29 2.89 -12.85 -11.43
C ALA A 29 3.81 -13.42 -10.35
N GLY A 30 3.61 -13.01 -9.08
CA GLY A 30 4.31 -13.55 -7.92
C GLY A 30 4.02 -15.03 -7.70
N GLY A 31 2.76 -15.45 -7.78
CA GLY A 31 2.36 -16.85 -7.66
C GLY A 31 3.00 -17.73 -8.73
N ALA A 32 3.00 -17.28 -9.99
CA ALA A 32 3.70 -17.95 -11.08
C ALA A 32 5.19 -18.10 -10.77
N ARG A 33 5.85 -17.03 -10.30
CA ARG A 33 7.27 -17.07 -9.92
C ARG A 33 7.58 -18.05 -8.80
N VAL A 34 6.75 -18.10 -7.76
CA VAL A 34 6.91 -19.07 -6.66
C VAL A 34 6.80 -20.50 -7.21
N ALA A 35 5.83 -20.74 -8.10
CA ALA A 35 5.63 -22.05 -8.70
C ALA A 35 6.80 -22.47 -9.62
N ASP A 36 7.38 -21.53 -10.37
CA ASP A 36 8.57 -21.77 -11.19
C ASP A 36 9.77 -22.16 -10.34
N LEU A 37 10.01 -21.42 -9.25
CA LEU A 37 11.11 -21.70 -8.31
C LEU A 37 10.92 -23.06 -7.62
N ALA A 38 9.69 -23.39 -7.21
CA ALA A 38 9.39 -24.65 -6.54
C ALA A 38 9.57 -25.87 -7.45
N ARG A 39 9.36 -25.72 -8.76
CA ARG A 39 9.50 -26.81 -9.75
C ARG A 39 10.91 -26.92 -10.33
N GLY A 40 11.82 -26.00 -10.01
CA GLY A 40 13.11 -25.92 -10.69
C GLY A 40 12.97 -25.61 -12.18
N GLY A 41 12.09 -24.66 -12.53
CA GLY A 41 11.87 -24.26 -13.92
C GLY A 41 13.15 -23.81 -14.64
N PRO A 42 13.12 -23.67 -15.97
CA PRO A 42 14.31 -23.35 -16.75
C PRO A 42 14.93 -22.02 -16.31
N ILE A 43 16.27 -21.99 -16.28
CA ILE A 43 17.03 -20.77 -16.01
C ILE A 43 17.02 -19.92 -17.29
N THR A 44 16.57 -18.68 -17.15
CA THR A 44 16.52 -17.65 -18.18
C THR A 44 17.19 -16.39 -17.65
N GLU A 45 17.58 -15.48 -18.54
CA GLU A 45 18.13 -14.18 -18.13
C GLU A 45 17.18 -13.42 -17.18
N ALA A 46 15.87 -13.51 -17.43
CA ALA A 46 14.85 -12.84 -16.63
C ALA A 46 14.72 -13.40 -15.20
N ASN A 47 15.09 -14.67 -14.94
CA ASN A 47 14.89 -15.33 -13.65
C ASN A 47 16.18 -15.83 -12.96
N ALA A 48 17.34 -15.79 -13.61
CA ALA A 48 18.59 -16.36 -13.10
C ALA A 48 18.95 -15.90 -11.68
N ARG A 49 18.77 -14.60 -11.37
CA ARG A 49 19.01 -14.03 -10.03
C ARG A 49 18.15 -14.66 -8.93
N PHE A 50 16.92 -15.04 -9.26
CA PHE A 50 16.01 -15.68 -8.31
C PHE A 50 16.35 -17.17 -8.13
N MET A 51 16.81 -17.84 -9.18
CA MET A 51 17.26 -19.23 -9.11
C MET A 51 18.55 -19.36 -8.28
N ALA A 52 19.48 -18.41 -8.42
CA ALA A 52 20.74 -18.39 -7.69
C ALA A 52 20.56 -18.12 -6.18
N MET A 53 19.61 -17.25 -5.81
CA MET A 53 19.33 -16.90 -4.42
C MET A 53 17.82 -16.76 -4.21
N PRO A 54 17.08 -17.87 -4.03
CA PRO A 54 15.61 -17.86 -4.03
C PRO A 54 14.99 -17.31 -2.75
N LEU A 55 15.70 -17.38 -1.62
CA LEU A 55 15.13 -17.06 -0.31
C LEU A 55 14.54 -15.64 -0.22
N PRO A 56 15.23 -14.55 -0.64
CA PRO A 56 14.70 -13.20 -0.53
C PRO A 56 13.39 -13.01 -1.30
N VAL A 57 13.33 -13.50 -2.56
CA VAL A 57 12.14 -13.35 -3.39
C VAL A 57 10.97 -14.22 -2.91
N LEU A 58 11.22 -15.43 -2.41
CA LEU A 58 10.17 -16.28 -1.86
C LEU A 58 9.53 -15.63 -0.63
N LEU A 59 10.35 -15.18 0.32
CA LEU A 59 9.86 -14.47 1.50
C LEU A 59 9.10 -13.20 1.12
N HIS A 60 9.62 -12.43 0.16
CA HIS A 60 8.97 -11.22 -0.33
C HIS A 60 7.60 -11.50 -0.93
N LEU A 61 7.50 -12.46 -1.85
CA LEU A 61 6.25 -12.77 -2.55
C LEU A 61 5.19 -13.38 -1.63
N LEU A 62 5.59 -14.33 -0.77
CA LEU A 62 4.67 -14.97 0.18
C LEU A 62 4.13 -13.97 1.21
N ALA A 63 4.87 -12.91 1.53
CA ALA A 63 4.42 -11.84 2.40
C ALA A 63 3.65 -10.74 1.66
N ALA A 64 4.07 -10.38 0.45
CA ALA A 64 3.48 -9.30 -0.33
C ALA A 64 2.05 -9.60 -0.78
N VAL A 65 1.76 -10.84 -1.16
CA VAL A 65 0.41 -11.25 -1.61
C VAL A 65 -0.64 -11.04 -0.51
N PRO A 66 -0.53 -11.64 0.70
CA PRO A 66 -1.47 -11.39 1.77
C PRO A 66 -1.44 -9.93 2.25
N PHE A 67 -0.27 -9.27 2.28
CA PHE A 67 -0.17 -7.85 2.60
C PHE A 67 -1.03 -6.99 1.66
N GLY A 68 -0.88 -7.16 0.35
CA GLY A 68 -1.66 -6.44 -0.65
C GLY A 68 -3.14 -6.81 -0.62
N MET A 69 -3.47 -8.11 -0.62
CA MET A 69 -4.84 -8.60 -0.75
C MET A 69 -5.67 -8.39 0.52
N VAL A 70 -5.20 -8.90 1.66
CA VAL A 70 -5.93 -8.78 2.94
C VAL A 70 -5.82 -7.34 3.47
N GLY A 71 -4.72 -6.65 3.19
CA GLY A 71 -4.53 -5.24 3.55
C GLY A 71 -5.54 -4.30 2.90
N ALA A 72 -6.02 -4.59 1.70
CA ALA A 72 -7.03 -3.78 1.01
C ALA A 72 -8.29 -3.57 1.87
N PHE A 73 -8.70 -4.59 2.61
CA PHE A 73 -9.87 -4.55 3.47
C PHE A 73 -9.67 -3.73 4.76
N GLN A 74 -8.41 -3.43 5.15
CA GLN A 74 -8.12 -2.53 6.28
C GLN A 74 -8.59 -1.09 6.03
N PHE A 75 -8.76 -0.71 4.76
CA PHE A 75 -9.21 0.60 4.33
C PHE A 75 -10.74 0.74 4.26
N SER A 76 -11.50 -0.33 4.51
CA SER A 76 -12.97 -0.26 4.61
C SER A 76 -13.41 0.30 5.97
N ALA A 77 -14.07 1.45 5.96
CA ALA A 77 -14.56 2.09 7.17
C ALA A 77 -15.72 1.31 7.82
N GLY A 78 -16.59 0.70 7.03
CA GLY A 78 -17.69 -0.11 7.52
C GLY A 78 -17.23 -1.46 8.05
N LEU A 79 -16.22 -2.10 7.44
CA LEU A 79 -15.64 -3.33 8.00
C LEU A 79 -14.96 -3.05 9.33
N ARG A 80 -14.17 -1.96 9.43
CA ARG A 80 -13.55 -1.54 10.69
C ARG A 80 -14.58 -1.27 11.80
N ARG A 81 -15.76 -0.73 11.45
CA ARG A 81 -16.86 -0.46 12.40
C ARG A 81 -17.66 -1.71 12.78
N ARG A 82 -17.92 -2.61 11.83
CA ARG A 82 -18.75 -3.81 12.03
C ARG A 82 -17.98 -4.97 12.63
N ALA A 83 -16.70 -5.09 12.33
CA ALA A 83 -15.85 -6.20 12.76
C ALA A 83 -14.49 -5.68 13.30
N PRO A 84 -14.47 -4.94 14.42
CA PRO A 84 -13.24 -4.38 14.99
C PRO A 84 -12.24 -5.46 15.43
N ARG A 85 -12.71 -6.64 15.85
CA ARG A 85 -11.85 -7.79 16.19
C ARG A 85 -11.11 -8.31 14.96
N TRP A 86 -11.81 -8.44 13.82
CA TRP A 86 -11.19 -8.83 12.56
C TRP A 86 -10.14 -7.80 12.11
N HIS A 87 -10.46 -6.50 12.18
CA HIS A 87 -9.52 -5.44 11.82
C HIS A 87 -8.22 -5.54 12.63
N ARG A 88 -8.31 -5.76 13.95
CA ARG A 88 -7.14 -5.92 14.82
C ARG A 88 -6.37 -7.20 14.53
N ALA A 89 -7.06 -8.35 14.39
CA ALA A 89 -6.41 -9.63 14.12
C ALA A 89 -5.68 -9.61 12.77
N ALA A 90 -6.34 -9.09 11.73
CA ALA A 90 -5.73 -8.90 10.43
C ALA A 90 -4.55 -7.91 10.50
N GLY A 91 -4.68 -6.79 11.23
CA GLY A 91 -3.56 -5.86 11.44
C GLY A 91 -2.34 -6.51 12.10
N TRP A 92 -2.55 -7.34 13.13
CA TRP A 92 -1.48 -8.09 13.79
C TRP A 92 -0.80 -9.11 12.90
N LEU A 93 -1.54 -9.73 11.97
CA LEU A 93 -0.98 -10.60 10.94
C LEU A 93 -0.22 -9.81 9.87
N LEU A 94 -0.79 -8.70 9.39
CA LEU A 94 -0.28 -7.95 8.24
C LEU A 94 0.99 -7.16 8.56
N LEU A 95 1.15 -6.70 9.80
CA LEU A 95 2.29 -5.90 10.20
C LEU A 95 3.65 -6.61 10.06
N PRO A 96 3.86 -7.84 10.59
CA PRO A 96 5.10 -8.58 10.35
C PRO A 96 5.28 -8.93 8.87
N LEU A 97 4.21 -9.19 8.13
CA LEU A 97 4.29 -9.44 6.68
C LEU A 97 4.77 -8.18 5.94
N ALA A 98 4.26 -7.00 6.28
CA ALA A 98 4.69 -5.73 5.70
C ALA A 98 6.17 -5.44 5.98
N LEU A 99 6.64 -5.71 7.21
CA LEU A 99 8.05 -5.60 7.56
C LEU A 99 8.90 -6.57 6.75
N LEU A 100 8.45 -7.82 6.62
CA LEU A 100 9.15 -8.82 5.81
C LEU A 100 9.24 -8.38 4.34
N VAL A 101 8.18 -7.83 3.77
CA VAL A 101 8.17 -7.24 2.42
C VAL A 101 9.21 -6.12 2.30
N ALA A 102 9.24 -5.16 3.22
CA ALA A 102 10.16 -4.02 3.16
C ALA A 102 11.63 -4.47 3.27
N VAL A 103 11.94 -5.34 4.25
CA VAL A 103 13.29 -5.86 4.50
C VAL A 103 13.77 -6.72 3.33
N THR A 104 12.95 -7.64 2.84
CA THR A 104 13.32 -8.49 1.70
C THR A 104 13.41 -7.71 0.40
N GLY A 105 12.60 -6.66 0.22
CA GLY A 105 12.70 -5.76 -0.93
C GLY A 105 14.02 -4.99 -0.96
N LEU A 106 14.45 -4.48 0.20
CA LEU A 106 15.77 -3.86 0.36
C LEU A 106 16.90 -4.86 0.16
N TRP A 107 16.77 -6.06 0.73
CA TRP A 107 17.74 -7.14 0.52
C TRP A 107 17.92 -7.44 -0.97
N MET A 108 16.83 -7.72 -1.69
CA MET A 108 16.89 -7.96 -3.14
C MET A 108 17.50 -6.78 -3.90
N THR A 109 17.19 -5.54 -3.51
CA THR A 109 17.75 -4.35 -4.16
C THR A 109 19.27 -4.26 -4.00
N LEU A 110 19.79 -4.65 -2.83
CA LEU A 110 21.20 -4.58 -2.49
C LEU A 110 22.03 -5.76 -3.03
N THR A 111 21.43 -6.95 -3.19
CA THR A 111 22.19 -8.17 -3.50
C THR A 111 21.95 -8.75 -4.88
N TYR A 112 20.80 -8.47 -5.52
CA TYR A 112 20.55 -9.01 -6.85
C TYR A 112 21.25 -8.19 -7.93
N PRO A 113 21.81 -8.86 -8.97
CA PRO A 113 22.26 -8.17 -10.16
C PRO A 113 21.07 -7.49 -10.84
N TRP A 114 21.36 -6.34 -11.44
CA TRP A 114 20.35 -5.53 -12.11
C TRP A 114 19.85 -6.23 -13.38
N PRO A 115 18.53 -6.40 -13.54
CA PRO A 115 17.95 -6.88 -14.79
C PRO A 115 18.28 -5.96 -15.97
N ALA A 116 18.16 -6.49 -17.19
CA ALA A 116 18.20 -5.67 -18.40
C ALA A 116 17.16 -4.52 -18.32
N GLY A 117 17.61 -3.30 -18.61
CA GLY A 117 16.80 -2.08 -18.50
C GLY A 117 16.63 -1.54 -17.07
N ASP A 118 17.30 -2.11 -16.06
CA ASP A 118 17.56 -1.43 -14.78
C ASP A 118 18.87 -0.65 -14.88
N GLY A 119 18.99 0.39 -14.06
CA GLY A 119 20.22 1.16 -13.90
C GLY A 119 20.22 1.97 -12.61
N VAL A 120 21.19 2.87 -12.47
CA VAL A 120 21.48 3.59 -11.21
C VAL A 120 20.26 4.35 -10.69
N ALA A 121 19.50 4.99 -11.60
CA ALA A 121 18.31 5.75 -11.23
C ALA A 121 17.24 4.87 -10.57
N LEU A 122 16.91 3.73 -11.18
CA LEU A 122 15.92 2.81 -10.63
C LEU A 122 16.41 2.13 -9.35
N TYR A 123 17.70 1.81 -9.27
CA TYR A 123 18.32 1.30 -8.04
C TYR A 123 18.15 2.30 -6.88
N ALA A 124 18.50 3.57 -7.09
CA ALA A 124 18.34 4.61 -6.08
C ALA A 124 16.87 4.80 -5.67
N MET A 125 15.95 4.77 -6.63
CA MET A 125 14.51 4.82 -6.35
C MET A 125 14.06 3.64 -5.49
N ARG A 126 14.48 2.40 -5.81
CA ARG A 126 14.14 1.20 -5.03
C ARG A 126 14.64 1.27 -3.60
N LEU A 127 15.88 1.74 -3.40
CA LEU A 127 16.41 1.99 -2.05
C LEU A 127 15.58 3.02 -1.31
N LEU A 128 15.29 4.17 -1.95
CA LEU A 128 14.50 5.23 -1.35
C LEU A 128 13.11 4.74 -0.91
N VAL A 129 12.37 4.06 -1.81
CA VAL A 129 11.03 3.57 -1.48
C VAL A 129 11.06 2.44 -0.46
N GLY A 130 12.07 1.56 -0.51
CA GLY A 130 12.23 0.48 0.48
C GLY A 130 12.49 1.05 1.87
N VAL A 131 13.39 2.02 2.00
CA VAL A 131 13.67 2.72 3.26
C VAL A 131 12.46 3.52 3.72
N ALA A 132 11.77 4.23 2.83
CA ALA A 132 10.57 4.98 3.17
C ALA A 132 9.42 4.08 3.64
N MET A 133 9.25 2.91 3.02
CA MET A 133 8.27 1.90 3.44
C MET A 133 8.63 1.36 4.84
N LEU A 134 9.89 0.97 5.05
CA LEU A 134 10.35 0.48 6.35
C LEU A 134 10.19 1.53 7.45
N GLY A 135 10.61 2.77 7.17
CA GLY A 135 10.45 3.90 8.09
C GLY A 135 8.98 4.18 8.41
N SER A 136 8.10 4.13 7.42
CA SER A 136 6.65 4.27 7.64
C SER A 136 6.10 3.16 8.53
N LEU A 137 6.57 1.92 8.38
CA LEU A 137 6.15 0.81 9.24
C LEU A 137 6.64 0.97 10.68
N VAL A 138 7.88 1.42 10.87
CA VAL A 138 8.45 1.71 12.20
C VAL A 138 7.70 2.85 12.89
N LEU A 139 7.39 3.92 12.18
CA LEU A 139 6.63 5.05 12.73
C LEU A 139 5.16 4.67 13.02
N SER A 140 4.57 3.82 12.18
CA SER A 140 3.26 3.20 12.45
C SER A 140 3.27 2.36 13.73
N LEU A 141 4.35 1.61 13.97
CA LEU A 141 4.57 0.82 15.18
C LEU A 141 4.74 1.72 16.43
N ASP A 142 5.58 2.75 16.36
CA ASP A 142 5.70 3.71 17.47
C ASP A 142 4.34 4.37 17.79
N ALA A 143 3.61 4.79 16.76
CA ALA A 143 2.31 5.41 16.92
C ALA A 143 1.28 4.47 17.59
N ILE A 144 1.20 3.19 17.19
CA ILE A 144 0.26 2.24 17.83
C ILE A 144 0.66 1.92 19.26
N TRP A 145 1.96 1.83 19.58
CA TRP A 145 2.46 1.61 20.94
C TRP A 145 2.11 2.79 21.86
N ARG A 146 2.25 4.02 21.35
CA ARG A 146 1.82 5.25 22.04
C ARG A 146 0.31 5.50 21.98
N ARG A 147 -0.47 4.54 21.48
CA ARG A 147 -1.94 4.62 21.33
C ARG A 147 -2.42 5.80 20.46
N ARG A 148 -1.56 6.31 19.58
CA ARG A 148 -1.85 7.36 18.58
C ARG A 148 -2.45 6.74 17.32
N TYR A 149 -3.69 6.26 17.43
CA TYR A 149 -4.34 5.46 16.37
C TYR A 149 -4.52 6.19 15.04
N ALA A 150 -4.74 7.52 15.06
CA ALA A 150 -4.85 8.31 13.83
C ALA A 150 -3.52 8.31 13.06
N GLU A 151 -2.43 8.65 13.75
CA GLU A 151 -1.08 8.68 13.21
C GLU A 151 -0.61 7.30 12.74
N HIS A 152 -0.92 6.24 13.49
CA HIS A 152 -0.71 4.86 13.04
C HIS A 152 -1.36 4.60 11.68
N GLY A 153 -2.61 5.01 11.50
CA GLY A 153 -3.34 4.83 10.24
C GLY A 153 -2.72 5.62 9.09
N GLU A 154 -2.21 6.82 9.34
CA GLU A 154 -1.53 7.63 8.32
C GLU A 154 -0.22 6.99 7.87
N TRP A 155 0.62 6.54 8.80
CA TRP A 155 1.85 5.83 8.51
C TRP A 155 1.59 4.49 7.80
N MET A 156 0.56 3.74 8.21
CA MET A 156 0.17 2.51 7.53
C MET A 156 -0.36 2.77 6.12
N THR A 157 -1.06 3.89 5.90
CA THR A 157 -1.51 4.31 4.56
C THR A 157 -0.33 4.57 3.63
N ARG A 158 0.71 5.27 4.13
CA ARG A 158 1.97 5.50 3.38
C ARG A 158 2.68 4.20 3.05
N ALA A 159 2.87 3.32 4.04
CA ALA A 159 3.54 2.04 3.84
C ALA A 159 2.81 1.17 2.82
N TYR A 160 1.48 1.07 2.92
CA TYR A 160 0.67 0.29 1.98
C TYR A 160 0.72 0.88 0.57
N ALA A 161 0.60 2.21 0.44
CA ALA A 161 0.70 2.89 -0.86
C ALA A 161 2.04 2.63 -1.56
N ILE A 162 3.15 2.69 -0.82
CA ILE A 162 4.48 2.35 -1.37
C ILE A 162 4.52 0.89 -1.82
N GLY A 163 4.03 -0.04 -0.99
CA GLY A 163 3.96 -1.47 -1.32
C GLY A 163 3.11 -1.77 -2.56
N MET A 164 2.06 -1.00 -2.80
CA MET A 164 1.19 -1.11 -3.98
C MET A 164 1.78 -0.53 -5.26
N GLY A 165 2.99 0.05 -5.20
CA GLY A 165 3.72 0.59 -6.35
C GLY A 165 3.78 -0.37 -7.53
N ALA A 166 4.10 -1.64 -7.29
CA ALA A 166 4.20 -2.67 -8.33
C ALA A 166 2.88 -2.85 -9.12
N GLY A 167 1.74 -2.74 -8.45
CA GLY A 167 0.42 -2.81 -9.10
C GLY A 167 0.17 -1.61 -10.01
N THR A 168 0.57 -0.42 -9.57
CA THR A 168 0.40 0.81 -10.37
C THR A 168 1.36 0.84 -11.55
N GLN A 169 2.54 0.25 -11.40
CA GLN A 169 3.54 0.16 -12.46
C GLN A 169 3.05 -0.63 -13.67
N VAL A 170 2.09 -1.55 -13.49
CA VAL A 170 1.41 -2.22 -14.62
C VAL A 170 0.77 -1.19 -15.55
N PHE A 171 0.07 -0.21 -15.00
CA PHE A 171 -0.61 0.83 -15.78
C PHE A 171 0.35 1.85 -16.38
N THR A 172 1.51 2.08 -15.77
CA THR A 172 2.53 2.96 -16.35
C THR A 172 3.34 2.29 -17.46
N HIS A 173 3.55 0.96 -17.38
CA HIS A 173 4.33 0.22 -18.37
C HIS A 173 3.51 -0.31 -19.53
N LEU A 174 2.27 -0.74 -19.30
CA LEU A 174 1.46 -1.42 -20.32
C LEU A 174 1.29 -0.58 -21.60
N PRO A 175 0.96 0.73 -21.55
CA PRO A 175 0.87 1.54 -22.76
C PRO A 175 2.19 1.62 -23.53
N TRP A 176 3.32 1.79 -22.83
CA TRP A 176 4.64 1.83 -23.46
C TRP A 176 4.99 0.50 -24.11
N PHE A 177 4.75 -0.60 -23.41
CA PHE A 177 5.03 -1.93 -23.90
C PHE A 177 4.25 -2.24 -25.19
N LEU A 178 2.99 -1.83 -25.28
CA LEU A 178 2.14 -2.06 -26.45
C LEU A 178 2.46 -1.15 -27.65
N LEU A 179 2.88 0.09 -27.39
CA LEU A 179 3.07 1.09 -28.45
C LEU A 179 4.52 1.25 -28.91
N VAL A 180 5.49 0.98 -28.03
CA VAL A 180 6.92 1.21 -28.27
C VAL A 180 7.73 -0.08 -28.13
N GLY A 181 7.35 -0.97 -27.21
CA GLY A 181 8.03 -2.23 -26.94
C GLY A 181 8.80 -2.23 -25.61
N GLN A 182 9.85 -3.06 -25.53
CA GLN A 182 10.63 -3.20 -24.30
C GLN A 182 11.33 -1.89 -23.93
N PRO A 183 11.11 -1.33 -22.74
CA PRO A 183 11.70 -0.05 -22.37
C PRO A 183 13.19 -0.19 -22.06
N THR A 184 13.97 0.77 -22.53
CA THR A 184 15.37 0.96 -22.13
C THR A 184 15.46 1.53 -20.71
N GLU A 185 16.68 1.65 -20.17
CA GLU A 185 16.95 2.05 -18.79
C GLU A 185 16.17 3.30 -18.33
N GLY A 186 16.28 4.40 -19.08
CA GLY A 186 15.66 5.68 -18.73
C GLY A 186 14.12 5.62 -18.69
N PRO A 187 13.44 5.26 -19.79
CA PRO A 187 11.98 5.11 -19.80
C PRO A 187 11.47 4.18 -18.72
N ARG A 188 12.17 3.06 -18.48
CA ARG A 188 11.78 2.10 -17.44
C ARG A 188 11.88 2.70 -16.04
N ALA A 189 12.95 3.43 -15.74
CA ALA A 189 13.08 4.15 -14.48
C ALA A 189 11.95 5.18 -14.27
N VAL A 190 11.60 5.94 -15.31
CA VAL A 190 10.51 6.92 -15.28
C VAL A 190 9.16 6.25 -14.99
N MET A 191 8.81 5.21 -15.73
CA MET A 191 7.53 4.51 -15.55
C MET A 191 7.44 3.81 -14.18
N MET A 192 8.55 3.23 -13.71
CA MET A 192 8.65 2.66 -12.36
C MET A 192 8.43 3.75 -11.30
N GLY A 193 9.15 4.87 -11.42
CA GLY A 193 9.04 6.06 -10.58
C GLY A 193 7.61 6.59 -10.50
N LEU A 194 6.96 6.78 -11.66
CA LEU A 194 5.58 7.25 -11.74
C LEU A 194 4.61 6.36 -10.96
N GLY A 195 4.80 5.04 -11.00
CA GLY A 195 3.97 4.10 -10.23
C GLY A 195 4.03 4.39 -8.72
N TRP A 196 5.22 4.65 -8.17
CA TRP A 196 5.35 5.03 -6.76
C TRP A 196 4.83 6.44 -6.48
N VAL A 197 5.16 7.41 -7.33
CA VAL A 197 4.72 8.81 -7.17
C VAL A 197 3.19 8.91 -7.13
N ILE A 198 2.49 8.23 -8.05
CA ILE A 198 1.02 8.20 -8.09
C ILE A 198 0.46 7.70 -6.75
N ASN A 199 0.98 6.58 -6.23
CA ASN A 199 0.51 6.03 -4.94
C ASN A 199 0.76 6.98 -3.78
N ILE A 200 1.96 7.58 -3.70
CA ILE A 200 2.32 8.52 -2.63
C ILE A 200 1.40 9.75 -2.68
N VAL A 201 1.18 10.33 -3.87
CA VAL A 201 0.29 11.48 -4.05
C VAL A 201 -1.14 11.14 -3.61
N VAL A 202 -1.66 9.98 -4.00
CA VAL A 202 -3.00 9.53 -3.59
C VAL A 202 -3.07 9.33 -2.08
N ALA A 203 -2.07 8.69 -1.47
CA ALA A 203 -1.99 8.49 -0.03
C ALA A 203 -2.01 9.81 0.75
N GLU A 204 -1.14 10.76 0.40
CA GLU A 204 -1.07 12.06 1.05
C GLU A 204 -2.35 12.86 0.88
N TRP A 205 -2.97 12.79 -0.30
CA TRP A 205 -4.26 13.44 -0.53
C TRP A 205 -5.37 12.84 0.32
N VAL A 206 -5.43 11.52 0.49
CA VAL A 206 -6.39 10.86 1.39
C VAL A 206 -6.17 11.29 2.84
N ILE A 207 -4.91 11.29 3.30
CA ILE A 207 -4.53 11.70 4.66
C ILE A 207 -4.94 13.16 4.93
N ARG A 208 -4.56 14.09 4.04
CA ARG A 208 -4.89 15.51 4.17
C ARG A 208 -6.39 15.78 4.17
N ARG A 209 -7.16 15.10 3.31
CA ARG A 209 -8.62 15.23 3.30
C ARG A 209 -9.27 14.64 4.55
N GLY A 210 -8.71 13.59 5.13
CA GLY A 210 -9.11 13.08 6.44
C GLY A 210 -8.96 14.12 7.54
N ALA A 211 -7.77 14.73 7.64
CA ALA A 211 -7.47 15.77 8.63
C ALA A 211 -8.43 16.98 8.52
N MET A 212 -8.67 17.48 7.31
CA MET A 212 -9.59 18.61 7.08
C MET A 212 -11.04 18.30 7.51
N ARG A 213 -11.52 17.07 7.27
CA ARG A 213 -12.87 16.65 7.68
C ARG A 213 -13.04 16.58 9.20
N VAL A 214 -11.99 16.18 9.92
CA VAL A 214 -12.00 16.17 11.39
C VAL A 214 -12.03 17.59 11.94
N ALA A 215 -11.19 18.48 11.40
CA ALA A 215 -11.15 19.89 11.80
C ALA A 215 -12.49 20.62 11.57
N GLY A 216 -13.10 20.45 10.38
CA GLY A 216 -14.40 21.07 10.07
C GLY A 216 -15.54 20.58 10.96
N ARG A 217 -15.54 19.30 11.36
CA ARG A 217 -16.52 18.75 12.32
C ARG A 217 -16.32 19.24 13.76
N ALA A 218 -15.08 19.54 14.15
CA ALA A 218 -14.79 20.13 15.45
C ALA A 218 -15.25 21.59 15.51
N GLY A 219 -14.97 22.38 14.46
CA GLY A 219 -15.45 23.77 14.35
C GLY A 219 -16.99 23.88 14.34
N CYS A 220 -17.68 23.01 13.61
CA CYS A 220 -19.15 22.98 13.58
C CYS A 220 -19.78 22.62 14.94
N ARG A 221 -19.15 21.70 15.71
CA ARG A 221 -19.62 21.36 17.06
C ARG A 221 -19.44 22.49 18.08
N LEU A 222 -18.39 23.28 17.96
CA LEU A 222 -18.18 24.46 18.82
C LEU A 222 -19.18 25.57 18.49
N CYS A 223 -19.47 25.82 17.20
CA CYS A 223 -20.47 26.80 16.77
C CYS A 223 -21.90 26.41 17.20
N GLY A 224 -22.27 25.13 17.10
CA GLY A 224 -23.58 24.62 17.53
C GLY A 224 -23.80 24.58 19.05
N ARG A 225 -22.73 24.69 19.86
CA ARG A 225 -22.85 24.76 21.33
C ARG A 225 -23.00 26.21 21.83
N SER A 226 -22.44 27.18 21.11
CA SER A 226 -22.52 28.61 21.45
C SER A 226 -23.92 29.22 21.28
N SER A 227 -24.79 28.59 20.50
CA SER A 227 -26.17 29.04 20.26
C SER A 227 -27.20 28.42 21.23
N ALA A 228 -26.79 27.46 22.06
CA ALA A 228 -27.66 26.79 23.02
C ALA A 228 -27.54 27.31 24.47
N SER A 229 -26.56 28.19 24.75
CA SER A 229 -26.33 28.76 26.10
C SER A 229 -26.90 30.16 26.32
N LEU A 230 -27.71 30.69 25.39
CA LEU A 230 -28.34 32.01 25.48
C LEU A 230 -29.85 31.95 25.77
N ARG A 231 -30.33 30.85 26.39
CA ARG A 231 -31.69 30.74 26.92
C ARG A 231 -31.64 30.35 28.40
N TYR A 232 -31.26 31.29 29.24
CA TYR A 232 -31.75 31.37 30.60
C TYR A 232 -32.06 32.84 30.93
N ASP A 233 -33.18 33.00 31.64
CA ASP A 233 -33.54 34.14 32.48
C ASP A 233 -34.02 35.42 31.81
N LEU A 234 -35.35 35.54 31.70
CA LEU A 234 -36.05 36.77 32.11
C LEU A 234 -37.32 36.40 32.89
N PRO A 235 -37.63 37.15 33.98
CA PRO A 235 -38.60 36.79 35.02
C PRO A 235 -40.06 36.76 34.59
#